data_AF-A0AAN8XEX2-F1
#
_entry.id   AF-A0AAN8XEX2-F1
#
_cell.length_a   1.000
_cell.length_b   1.000
_cell.length_c   1.000
_cell.angle_alpha   90.00
_cell.angle_beta   90.00
_cell.angle_gamma   90.00
#
_symmetry.space_group_name_H-M   'P 1'
#
loop_
_entity.id
_entity.type
_entity.pdbx_description
1 polymer ?
#
loop_
_entity_poly.entity_id
_entity_poly.type
_entity_poly.pdbx_seq_one_letter_code
_entity_poly.pdbx_strand_id
1 'polypeptide(L)' 'YRGRWAGKSNLELVSRKCNLGDWFLIYHLGRNMEPIVYGEFLKEFAKELEGSASTLERKPMLTGS' A
#
# COMPACT_ATOMS: atom_id res chain seq x y z
N TYR A 1 -13.37 -3.18 8.88
CA TYR A 1 -14.48 -2.23 8.58
C TYR A 1 -14.03 -1.10 7.64
N ARG A 2 -12.87 -0.45 7.85
CA ARG A 2 -12.45 0.75 7.07
C ARG A 2 -12.01 0.49 5.62
N GLY A 3 -11.28 -0.59 5.34
CA GLY A 3 -10.77 -0.85 3.98
C GLY A 3 -11.79 -1.40 2.97
N ARG A 4 -13.06 -1.64 3.37
CA ARG A 4 -14.04 -2.28 2.48
C ARG A 4 -14.36 -1.47 1.23
N TRP A 5 -14.27 -0.14 1.33
CA TRP A 5 -14.48 0.78 0.22
C TRP A 5 -13.48 0.57 -0.93
N ALA A 6 -12.33 -0.06 -0.66
CA ALA A 6 -11.34 -0.38 -1.69
C ALA A 6 -11.76 -1.51 -2.64
N GLY A 7 -12.71 -2.37 -2.24
CA GLY A 7 -13.09 -3.55 -3.01
C GLY A 7 -12.15 -4.74 -2.82
N LYS A 8 -12.69 -5.95 -3.01
CA LYS A 8 -12.00 -7.21 -2.67
C LYS A 8 -10.71 -7.43 -3.47
N SER A 9 -10.72 -7.12 -4.77
CA SER A 9 -9.55 -7.29 -5.65
C SER A 9 -8.37 -6.42 -5.23
N ASN A 10 -8.61 -5.13 -4.96
CA ASN A 10 -7.57 -4.21 -4.50
C ASN A 10 -7.01 -4.62 -3.13
N LEU A 11 -7.88 -5.05 -2.21
CA LEU A 11 -7.43 -5.56 -0.91
C LEU A 11 -6.57 -6.81 -1.08
N GLU A 12 -6.95 -7.74 -1.95
CA GLU A 12 -6.17 -8.95 -2.22
C GLU A 12 -4.80 -8.59 -2.83
N LEU A 13 -4.75 -7.61 -3.72
CA LEU A 13 -3.51 -7.16 -4.34
C LEU A 13 -2.55 -6.53 -3.34
N VAL A 14 -3.04 -5.56 -2.55
CA VAL A 14 -2.29 -4.96 -1.44
C VAL A 14 -1.80 -6.05 -0.50
N SER A 15 -2.65 -7.04 -0.21
CA SER A 15 -2.28 -8.13 0.70
C SER A 15 -1.16 -9.02 0.20
N ARG A 16 -1.10 -9.27 -1.11
CA ARG A 16 -0.07 -10.10 -1.74
C ARG A 16 1.25 -9.36 -1.94
N LYS A 17 1.22 -8.03 -2.02
CA LYS A 17 2.38 -7.19 -2.37
C LYS A 17 3.05 -6.52 -1.17
N CYS A 18 2.36 -6.41 -0.04
CA CYS A 18 2.86 -5.76 1.17
C CYS A 18 3.44 -6.76 2.18
N ASN A 19 4.58 -6.41 2.76
CA ASN A 19 5.23 -7.15 3.84
C ASN A 19 4.66 -6.75 5.21
N LEU A 20 5.06 -7.46 6.27
CA LEU A 20 4.57 -7.21 7.64
C LEU A 20 4.76 -5.76 8.12
N GLY A 21 5.87 -5.11 7.75
CA GLY A 21 6.14 -3.71 8.09
C GLY A 21 5.19 -2.74 7.40
N ASP A 22 4.85 -2.98 6.14
CA ASP A 22 3.91 -2.16 5.38
C ASP A 22 2.52 -2.21 6.01
N TRP A 23 2.10 -3.40 6.49
CA TRP A 23 0.84 -3.58 7.18
C TRP A 23 0.71 -2.75 8.46
N PHE A 24 1.81 -2.57 9.21
CA PHE A 24 1.83 -1.70 10.37
C PHE A 24 1.52 -0.24 10.00
N LEU A 25 2.13 0.24 8.90
CA LEU A 25 1.92 1.60 8.38
C LEU A 25 0.51 1.77 7.83
N ILE A 26 0.04 0.83 7.01
CA ILE A 26 -1.31 0.83 6.44
C ILE A 26 -2.37 0.86 7.55
N TYR A 27 -2.19 0.06 8.60
CA TYR A 27 -3.07 0.05 9.76
C TYR A 27 -3.07 1.39 10.53
N HIS A 28 -1.90 1.96 10.81
CA HIS A 28 -1.80 3.26 11.49
C HIS A 28 -2.39 4.39 10.65
N LEU A 29 -2.18 4.37 9.33
CA LEU A 29 -2.75 5.34 8.42
C LEU A 29 -4.28 5.29 8.44
N GLY A 30 -4.86 4.08 8.37
CA GLY A 30 -6.30 3.89 8.42
C GLY A 30 -6.97 4.32 9.73
N ARG A 31 -6.19 4.42 10.82
CA ARG A 31 -6.67 4.97 12.10
C ARG A 31 -6.74 6.50 12.13
N ASN A 32 -5.97 7.18 11.28
CA ASN A 32 -5.91 8.64 11.21
C ASN A 32 -6.74 9.22 10.05
N MET A 33 -7.38 8.37 9.25
CA MET A 33 -8.17 8.78 8.07
C MET A 33 -9.64 8.40 8.20
N GLU A 34 -10.50 9.18 7.53
CA GLU A 34 -11.89 8.79 7.34
C GLU A 34 -12.00 7.50 6.51
N PRO A 35 -13.01 6.63 6.78
CA PRO A 35 -13.11 5.34 6.10
C PRO A 35 -13.21 5.41 4.58
N ILE A 36 -13.87 6.44 4.04
CA ILE A 36 -14.02 6.64 2.59
C ILE A 36 -12.66 7.01 1.98
N VAL A 37 -11.97 7.99 2.57
CA VAL A 37 -10.63 8.44 2.14
C VAL A 37 -9.62 7.30 2.21
N TYR A 38 -9.64 6.51 3.28
CA TYR A 38 -8.78 5.34 3.43
C TYR A 38 -9.09 4.26 2.37
N GLY A 39 -10.36 4.10 1.99
CA GLY A 39 -10.78 3.23 0.91
C GLY A 39 -10.21 3.64 -0.45
N GLU A 40 -10.33 4.93 -0.79
CA GLU A 40 -9.77 5.47 -2.04
C GLU A 40 -8.25 5.39 -2.06
N PHE A 41 -7.59 5.68 -0.94
CA PHE A 41 -6.15 5.48 -0.77
C PHE A 41 -5.74 4.04 -1.11
N LEU A 42 -6.43 3.04 -0.57
CA LEU A 42 -6.11 1.63 -0.83
C LEU A 42 -6.34 1.21 -2.29
N LYS A 43 -7.29 1.82 -3.00
CA LYS A 43 -7.46 1.57 -4.45
C LYS A 43 -6.27 2.10 -5.23
N GLU A 44 -5.85 3.31 -4.92
CA GLU A 44 -4.81 4.00 -5.67
C GLU A 44 -3.46 3.39 -5.35
N PHE A 45 -3.25 3.02 -4.09
CA PHE A 45 -2.09 2.24 -3.68
C PHE A 45 -2.04 0.86 -4.36
N ALA A 46 -3.17 0.18 -4.54
CA ALA A 46 -3.20 -1.09 -5.30
C ALA A 46 -2.78 -0.89 -6.77
N LYS A 47 -3.26 0.16 -7.44
CA LYS A 47 -2.86 0.49 -8.81
C LYS A 47 -1.36 0.78 -8.92
N GLU A 48 -0.83 1.55 -7.98
CA GLU A 48 0.61 1.82 -7.92
C GLU A 48 1.41 0.52 -7.71
N LEU A 49 0.95 -0.39 -6.86
CA LEU A 49 1.62 -1.69 -6.64
C LEU A 49 1.59 -2.62 -7.86
N GLU A 50 0.58 -2.51 -8.74
CA GLU A 50 0.58 -3.17 -10.06
C GLU A 50 1.63 -2.55 -10.99
N GLY A 51 1.71 -1.22 -11.04
CA GLY A 51 2.65 -0.49 -11.90
C GLY A 51 4.11 -0.52 -11.42
N SER A 52 4.34 -0.66 -10.11
CA SER A 52 5.65 -0.53 -9.45
C SER A 52 6.54 -1.77 -9.56
N ALA A 53 6.12 -2.82 -10.28
CA ALA A 53 6.98 -3.98 -10.55
C ALA A 53 8.32 -3.61 -11.23
N SER A 54 8.41 -2.41 -11.82
CA SER A 54 9.61 -1.86 -12.46
C SER A 54 10.40 -0.83 -11.62
N THR A 55 9.81 -0.22 -10.59
CA THR A 55 10.44 0.89 -9.84
C THR A 55 11.18 0.45 -8.58
N LEU A 56 10.94 -0.79 -8.11
CA LEU A 56 11.65 -1.39 -6.97
C LEU A 56 12.95 -2.12 -7.33
N GLU A 57 13.45 -1.95 -8.57
CA GLU A 57 14.88 -2.13 -8.87
C GLU A 57 15.66 -1.15 -7.98
N ARG A 58 15.97 -1.62 -6.78
CA ARG A 58 16.69 -0.92 -5.70
C ARG A 58 17.85 -0.14 -6.30
N LYS A 59 17.74 1.19 -6.35
CA LYS A 59 18.93 2.04 -6.38
C LYS A 59 19.70 1.70 -5.10
N PRO A 60 20.89 1.08 -5.17
CA PRO A 60 21.67 0.82 -3.97
C PRO A 60 21.91 2.17 -3.31
N MET A 61 21.47 2.28 -2.05
CA MET A 61 21.76 3.42 -1.19
C MET A 61 23.27 3.57 -1.21
N LEU A 62 23.76 4.72 -1.71
CA LEU A 62 25.18 5.01 -1.90
C LEU A 62 25.94 4.63 -0.64
N THR A 63 26.77 3.58 -0.72
CA THR A 63 27.73 3.27 0.33
C THR A 63 28.78 4.37 0.32
N GLY A 64 28.97 4.99 1.48
CA GLY A 64 29.79 6.19 1.64
C GLY A 64 31.20 6.08 1.06
N SER A 65 31.67 7.24 0.59
CA SER A 65 33.09 7.55 0.40
C SER A 65 33.69 8.11 1.68
#